data_AF-A0A7C3P0Z4-F1
#
_entry.id   AF-A0A7C3P0Z4-F1
#
_cell.length_a   1.000
_cell.length_b   1.000
_cell.length_c   1.000
_cell.angle_alpha   90.00
_cell.angle_beta   90.00
_cell.angle_gamma   90.00
#
_symmetry.space_group_name_H-M   'P 1'
#
loop_
_entity.id
_entity.type
_entity.pdbx_description
1 polymer ?
#
loop_
_entity_poly.entity_id
_entity_poly.type
_entity_poly.pdbx_seq_one_letter_code
_entity_poly.pdbx_strand_id
1 'polypeptide(L)'
;MGPVLQSKSRKIVVKKTGETAVINGFQTEKARVLADGDLMEENWVTRDVSLGEIEKVMDKVALGFSKAFKTEMKEARGIYEKVKAVGFPILVKDYTITHGLGGVDVLEVKKIEKRELKDEVFLPPKGYQRVIPEPSGK
;
A
#
# COMPACT_ATOMS: atom_id res chain seq x y z
N MET A 1 13.40 5.60 29.00
CA MET A 1 13.48 4.53 27.96
C MET A 1 12.21 3.70 28.04
N GLY A 2 11.24 3.96 27.17
CA GLY A 2 10.10 3.05 27.01
C GLY A 2 10.56 1.79 26.26
N PRO A 3 9.95 0.62 26.49
CA PRO A 3 10.34 -0.58 25.79
C PRO A 3 10.10 -0.38 24.29
N VAL A 4 11.16 -0.54 23.50
CA VAL A 4 11.05 -0.78 22.06
C VAL A 4 10.25 -2.07 21.94
N LEU A 5 8.96 -1.96 21.64
CA LEU A 5 8.14 -3.08 21.22
C LEU A 5 8.84 -3.67 20.01
N GLN A 6 9.62 -4.73 20.22
CA GLN A 6 10.04 -5.61 19.14
C GLN A 6 8.76 -6.06 18.46
N SER A 7 8.46 -5.44 17.32
CA SER A 7 7.39 -5.85 16.42
C SER A 7 7.65 -7.31 16.04
N LYS A 8 7.08 -8.25 16.80
CA LYS A 8 7.02 -9.65 16.39
C LYS A 8 6.38 -9.66 15.00
N SER A 9 7.01 -10.34 14.05
CA SER A 9 6.44 -10.49 12.72
C SER A 9 5.07 -11.15 12.85
N ARG A 10 4.00 -10.41 12.58
CA ARG A 10 2.63 -10.90 12.68
C ARG A 10 2.34 -11.81 11.50
N LYS A 11 1.49 -12.82 11.71
CA LYS A 11 1.08 -13.73 10.64
C LYS A 11 0.02 -13.05 9.78
N ILE A 12 0.46 -12.58 8.61
CA ILE A 12 -0.44 -12.00 7.60
C ILE A 12 -1.13 -13.09 6.78
N VAL A 13 -2.45 -13.05 6.69
CA VAL A 13 -3.27 -13.94 5.86
C VAL A 13 -4.21 -13.11 4.99
N VAL A 14 -4.27 -13.43 3.69
CA VAL A 14 -5.22 -12.83 2.75
C VAL A 14 -6.28 -13.87 2.42
N LYS A 15 -7.56 -13.53 2.59
CA LYS A 15 -8.69 -14.42 2.28
C LYS A 15 -9.68 -13.74 1.37
N LYS A 16 -10.03 -14.38 0.27
CA LYS A 16 -11.18 -13.97 -0.54
C LYS A 16 -12.47 -14.27 0.20
N THR A 17 -13.47 -13.41 0.02
CA THR A 17 -14.79 -13.55 0.67
C THR A 17 -15.84 -14.16 -0.26
N GLY A 18 -15.60 -14.14 -1.58
CA GLY A 18 -16.60 -14.47 -2.59
C GLY A 18 -17.58 -13.34 -2.90
N GLU A 19 -17.56 -12.24 -2.14
CA GLU A 19 -18.34 -11.04 -2.47
C GLU A 19 -17.77 -10.39 -3.74
N THR A 20 -18.62 -10.06 -4.71
CA THR A 20 -18.24 -9.40 -5.96
C THR A 20 -18.99 -8.08 -6.16
N ALA A 21 -18.36 -7.14 -6.86
CA ALA A 21 -18.95 -5.85 -7.19
C ALA A 21 -18.30 -5.24 -8.44
N VAL A 22 -18.99 -4.30 -9.08
CA VAL A 22 -18.40 -3.43 -10.11
C VAL A 22 -18.10 -2.07 -9.48
N ILE A 23 -16.83 -1.67 -9.45
CA ILE A 23 -16.40 -0.41 -8.85
C ILE A 23 -15.65 0.38 -9.92
N ASN A 24 -16.12 1.58 -10.25
CA ASN A 24 -15.55 2.46 -11.29
C ASN A 24 -15.27 1.76 -12.63
N GLY A 25 -16.12 0.79 -13.00
CA GLY A 25 -15.98 0.00 -14.23
C GLY A 25 -15.09 -1.25 -14.13
N PHE A 26 -14.46 -1.50 -12.99
CA PHE A 26 -13.67 -2.70 -12.75
C PHE A 26 -14.52 -3.81 -12.14
N GLN A 27 -14.40 -5.05 -12.63
CA GLN A 27 -14.93 -6.20 -11.94
C GLN A 27 -14.04 -6.49 -10.74
N THR A 28 -14.64 -6.57 -9.55
CA THR A 28 -13.92 -6.73 -8.29
C THR A 28 -14.44 -7.90 -7.47
N GLU A 29 -13.54 -8.52 -6.72
CA GLU A 29 -13.83 -9.50 -5.68
C GLU A 29 -13.23 -9.00 -4.36
N LYS A 30 -13.97 -9.11 -3.26
CA LYS A 30 -13.51 -8.63 -1.96
C LYS A 30 -12.60 -9.66 -1.29
N ALA A 31 -11.45 -9.19 -0.83
CA ALA A 31 -10.49 -9.90 0.00
C ALA A 31 -10.33 -9.18 1.36
N ARG A 32 -10.01 -9.94 2.39
CA ARG A 32 -9.67 -9.44 3.73
C ARG A 32 -8.22 -9.75 4.03
N VAL A 33 -7.51 -8.78 4.58
CA VAL A 33 -6.17 -8.93 5.15
C VAL A 33 -6.32 -9.06 6.66
N LEU A 34 -5.79 -10.15 7.21
CA LEU A 34 -5.81 -10.44 8.63
C LEU A 34 -4.38 -10.49 9.17
N ALA A 35 -4.09 -9.84 10.28
CA ALA A 35 -2.86 -10.05 11.06
C ALA A 35 -3.20 -10.77 12.36
N ASP A 36 -2.61 -11.94 12.57
CA ASP A 36 -2.83 -12.77 13.77
C ASP A 36 -4.31 -13.08 14.06
N GLY A 37 -5.17 -12.97 13.04
CA GLY A 37 -6.62 -13.19 13.14
C GLY A 37 -7.44 -11.90 13.10
N ASP A 38 -6.85 -10.76 13.42
CA ASP A 38 -7.53 -9.46 13.45
C ASP A 38 -7.61 -8.84 12.05
N LEU A 39 -8.76 -8.23 11.73
CA LEU A 39 -8.98 -7.55 10.46
C LEU A 39 -8.12 -6.27 10.39
N MET A 40 -7.19 -6.25 9.45
CA MET A 40 -6.39 -5.05 9.14
C MET A 40 -6.97 -4.27 7.97
N GLU A 41 -7.34 -4.96 6.89
CA GLU A 41 -7.81 -4.29 5.67
C GLU A 41 -8.94 -5.06 5.00
N GLU A 42 -9.87 -4.32 4.41
CA GLU A 42 -10.76 -4.83 3.37
C GLU A 42 -10.30 -4.29 2.01
N ASN A 43 -10.05 -5.19 1.06
CA ASN A 43 -9.58 -4.86 -0.27
C ASN A 43 -10.58 -5.39 -1.32
N TRP A 44 -11.16 -4.51 -2.13
CA TRP A 44 -11.80 -4.90 -3.38
C TRP A 44 -10.75 -4.96 -4.47
N VAL A 45 -10.48 -6.15 -5.00
CA VAL A 45 -9.40 -6.37 -5.97
C VAL A 45 -9.94 -6.74 -7.34
N THR A 46 -9.27 -6.29 -8.40
CA THR A 46 -9.57 -6.65 -9.79
C THR A 46 -8.44 -7.44 -10.44
N ARG A 47 -8.78 -8.23 -11.46
CA ARG A 47 -7.81 -8.87 -12.37
C ARG A 47 -7.85 -8.27 -13.77
N ASP A 48 -8.66 -7.24 -13.99
CA ASP A 48 -8.90 -6.62 -15.30
C ASP A 48 -7.78 -5.65 -15.72
N VAL A 49 -6.65 -5.67 -15.01
CA VAL A 49 -5.52 -4.76 -15.20
C VAL A 49 -4.23 -5.53 -15.37
N SER A 50 -3.30 -4.97 -16.15
CA SER A 50 -1.96 -5.54 -16.30
C SER A 50 -1.11 -5.22 -15.07
N LEU A 51 -0.98 -6.18 -14.16
CA LEU A 51 -0.12 -6.05 -12.97
C LEU A 51 1.32 -5.71 -13.34
N GLY A 52 1.87 -6.29 -14.41
CA GLY A 52 3.24 -6.01 -14.84
C GLY A 52 3.46 -4.56 -15.30
N GLU A 53 2.44 -3.92 -15.91
CA GLU A 53 2.54 -2.50 -16.27
C GLU A 53 2.45 -1.60 -15.02
N ILE A 54 1.61 -1.98 -14.06
CA ILE A 54 1.52 -1.28 -12.77
C ILE A 54 2.84 -1.39 -12.01
N GLU A 55 3.47 -2.56 -11.99
CA GLU A 55 4.76 -2.78 -11.31
C GLU A 55 5.86 -1.90 -11.86
N LYS A 56 5.93 -1.71 -13.19
CA LYS A 56 6.91 -0.78 -13.80
C LYS A 56 6.77 0.64 -13.23
N VAL A 57 5.54 1.09 -12.98
CA VAL A 57 5.30 2.41 -12.38
C VAL A 57 5.72 2.40 -10.91
N MET A 58 5.34 1.36 -10.16
CA MET A 58 5.68 1.23 -8.73
C MET A 58 7.20 1.13 -8.49
N ASP A 59 7.93 0.45 -9.37
CA ASP A 59 9.38 0.34 -9.32
C ASP A 59 10.05 1.71 -9.47
N LYS A 60 9.56 2.54 -10.41
CA LYS A 60 10.05 3.92 -10.56
C LYS A 60 9.76 4.77 -9.32
N VAL A 61 8.56 4.66 -8.74
CA VAL A 61 8.21 5.35 -7.48
C VAL A 61 9.13 4.91 -6.33
N ALA A 62 9.44 3.62 -6.24
CA ALA A 62 10.27 3.05 -5.19
C ALA A 62 11.73 3.54 -5.22
N LEU A 63 12.20 4.13 -6.32
CA LEU A 63 13.51 4.79 -6.40
C LEU A 63 13.58 6.02 -5.50
N GLY A 64 12.46 6.72 -5.31
CA GLY A 64 12.38 7.91 -4.45
C GLY A 64 12.41 7.61 -2.95
N PHE A 65 12.21 6.35 -2.54
CA PHE A 65 12.13 5.98 -1.14
C PHE A 65 13.50 5.85 -0.48
N SER A 66 13.64 6.44 0.72
CA SER A 66 14.84 6.31 1.55
C SER A 66 15.03 4.89 2.08
N LYS A 67 16.25 4.53 2.49
CA LYS A 67 16.54 3.22 3.10
C LYS A 67 15.75 2.99 4.39
N ALA A 68 15.58 4.04 5.20
CA ALA A 68 14.80 4.00 6.43
C ALA A 68 13.33 3.68 6.12
N PHE A 69 12.75 4.43 5.18
CA PHE A 69 11.37 4.22 4.73
C PHE A 69 11.15 2.82 4.15
N LYS A 70 12.10 2.30 3.35
CA LYS A 70 12.04 0.93 2.82
C LYS A 70 12.05 -0.12 3.93
N THR A 71 12.72 0.16 5.05
CA THR A 71 12.75 -0.74 6.21
C THR A 71 11.42 -0.72 6.96
N GLU A 72 10.86 0.47 7.19
CA GLU A 72 9.55 0.67 7.84
C GLU A 72 8.42 0.02 7.03
N MET A 73 8.46 0.15 5.71
CA MET A 73 7.45 -0.38 4.80
C MET A 73 7.57 -1.89 4.52
N LYS A 74 8.43 -2.63 5.24
CA LYS A 74 8.65 -4.07 4.97
C LYS A 74 7.38 -4.91 5.17
N GLU A 75 6.61 -4.66 6.24
CA GLU A 75 5.35 -5.38 6.49
C GLU A 75 4.30 -5.02 5.44
N ALA A 76 4.11 -3.72 5.17
CA ALA A 76 3.19 -3.22 4.14
C ALA A 76 3.50 -3.81 2.76
N ARG A 77 4.79 -3.90 2.38
CA ARG A 77 5.21 -4.58 1.15
C ARG A 77 4.84 -6.07 1.17
N GLY A 78 5.04 -6.76 2.29
CA GLY A 78 4.66 -8.16 2.44
C GLY A 78 3.14 -8.39 2.33
N ILE A 79 2.33 -7.46 2.83
CA ILE A 79 0.87 -7.46 2.64
C ILE A 79 0.54 -7.26 1.16
N TYR A 80 1.11 -6.22 0.53
CA TYR A 80 0.89 -5.92 -0.88
C TYR A 80 1.17 -7.11 -1.79
N GLU A 81 2.30 -7.81 -1.62
CA GLU A 81 2.62 -9.00 -2.43
C GLU A 81 1.57 -10.11 -2.30
N LYS A 82 1.01 -10.29 -1.09
CA LYS A 82 -0.04 -11.30 -0.84
C LYS A 82 -1.39 -10.87 -1.43
N VAL A 83 -1.74 -9.59 -1.35
CA VAL A 83 -2.96 -9.04 -1.96
C VAL A 83 -2.87 -9.09 -3.48
N LYS A 84 -1.72 -8.73 -4.05
CA LYS A 84 -1.44 -8.80 -5.49
C LYS A 84 -1.70 -10.20 -6.08
N ALA A 85 -1.40 -11.26 -5.32
CA ALA A 85 -1.67 -12.64 -5.74
C ALA A 85 -3.17 -12.92 -5.98
N VAL A 86 -4.06 -12.18 -5.33
CA VAL A 86 -5.52 -12.29 -5.55
C VAL A 86 -6.04 -11.26 -6.56
N GLY A 87 -5.44 -10.08 -6.64
CA GLY A 87 -5.71 -9.06 -7.68
C GLY A 87 -5.11 -7.69 -7.33
N PHE A 88 -5.29 -6.71 -8.19
CA PHE A 88 -4.92 -5.31 -7.93
C PHE A 88 -5.99 -4.60 -7.09
N PRO A 89 -5.65 -3.93 -5.98
CA PRO A 89 -6.62 -3.23 -5.15
C PRO A 89 -7.23 -2.01 -5.86
N ILE A 90 -8.56 -1.93 -5.90
CA ILE A 90 -9.36 -0.83 -6.44
C ILE A 90 -9.99 0.01 -5.32
N LEU A 91 -10.41 -0.63 -4.22
CA LEU A 91 -10.90 0.05 -3.03
C LEU A 91 -10.32 -0.63 -1.80
N VAL A 92 -9.63 0.14 -0.96
CA VAL A 92 -9.02 -0.31 0.28
C VAL A 92 -9.68 0.44 1.43
N LYS A 93 -10.11 -0.29 2.46
CA LYS A 93 -10.41 0.23 3.79
C LYS A 93 -9.35 -0.31 4.73
N ASP A 94 -8.51 0.59 5.23
CA ASP A 94 -7.45 0.29 6.17
C ASP A 94 -7.91 0.64 7.58
N TYR A 95 -7.92 -0.37 8.45
CA TYR A 95 -8.32 -0.28 9.85
C TYR A 95 -7.10 -0.19 10.78
N THR A 96 -5.88 -0.18 10.23
CA THR A 96 -4.70 0.08 11.02
C THR A 96 -4.77 1.52 11.54
N ILE A 97 -4.49 1.68 12.83
CA ILE A 97 -4.54 2.98 13.48
C ILE A 97 -3.30 3.76 13.03
N THR A 98 -3.39 4.42 11.89
CA THR A 98 -2.44 5.44 11.45
C THR A 98 -2.52 6.61 12.44
N HIS A 99 -1.43 6.84 13.17
CA HIS A 99 -1.20 8.04 13.99
C HIS A 99 -2.21 8.34 15.13
N GLY A 100 -2.89 7.34 15.68
CA GLY A 100 -3.77 7.51 16.85
C GLY A 100 -5.10 8.22 16.56
N LEU A 101 -5.47 8.38 15.29
CA LEU A 101 -6.68 9.09 14.87
C LEU A 101 -7.94 8.20 14.88
N GLY A 102 -7.81 6.89 15.07
CA GLY A 102 -8.94 5.95 15.23
C GLY A 102 -9.90 5.86 14.03
N GLY A 103 -9.55 6.48 12.90
CA GLY A 103 -10.32 6.49 11.67
C GLY A 103 -9.99 5.29 10.78
N VAL A 104 -10.93 4.97 9.88
CA VAL A 104 -10.68 4.04 8.77
C VAL A 104 -10.19 4.85 7.59
N ASP A 105 -8.97 4.58 7.14
CA ASP A 105 -8.42 5.21 5.94
C ASP A 105 -9.00 4.52 4.70
N VAL A 106 -9.53 5.31 3.76
CA VAL A 106 -10.16 4.79 2.54
C VAL A 106 -9.42 5.29 1.31
N LEU A 107 -8.89 4.35 0.51
CA LEU A 107 -8.25 4.62 -0.77
C LEU A 107 -9.08 4.01 -1.89
N GLU A 108 -9.39 4.81 -2.91
CA GLU A 108 -10.20 4.36 -4.04
C GLU A 108 -9.57 4.77 -5.38
N VAL A 109 -9.36 3.78 -6.24
CA VAL A 109 -8.93 3.98 -7.63
C VAL A 109 -10.13 4.37 -8.48
N LYS A 110 -10.13 5.62 -8.95
CA LYS A 110 -11.18 6.14 -9.83
C LYS A 110 -10.97 5.80 -11.30
N LYS A 111 -9.72 5.70 -11.74
CA LYS A 111 -9.37 5.44 -13.14
C LYS A 111 -7.95 4.88 -13.23
N ILE A 112 -7.74 3.97 -14.19
CA ILE A 112 -6.43 3.52 -14.63
C ILE A 112 -6.36 3.74 -16.14
N GLU A 113 -5.30 4.38 -16.61
CA GLU A 113 -5.08 4.58 -18.04
C GLU A 113 -3.63 4.32 -18.39
N LYS A 114 -3.41 3.77 -19.59
CA LYS A 114 -2.06 3.62 -20.14
C LYS A 114 -1.66 4.94 -20.79
N ARG A 115 -0.55 5.51 -20.32
CA ARG A 115 0.03 6.73 -20.86
C ARG A 115 1.55 6.63 -20.86
N GLU A 116 2.18 7.19 -21.87
CA GLU A 116 3.62 7.38 -21.85
C GLU A 116 3.99 8.50 -20.86
N LEU A 117 4.85 8.14 -19.90
CA LEU A 117 5.31 9.03 -18.85
C LEU A 117 6.82 9.24 -19.00
N LYS A 118 7.25 10.50 -19.01
CA LYS A 118 8.68 10.83 -19.00
C LYS A 118 9.27 10.60 -17.61
N ASP A 119 10.57 10.34 -17.51
CA ASP A 119 11.19 10.00 -16.22
C ASP A 119 11.12 11.14 -15.20
N GLU A 120 11.03 12.40 -15.63
CA GLU A 120 10.98 13.56 -14.75
C GLU A 120 9.73 13.60 -13.87
N VAL A 121 8.64 12.91 -14.23
CA VAL A 121 7.44 12.83 -13.35
C VAL A 121 7.69 12.02 -12.08
N PHE A 122 8.76 11.22 -12.03
CA PHE A 122 9.16 10.45 -10.86
C PHE A 122 10.26 11.15 -10.04
N LEU A 123 10.76 12.30 -10.51
CA LEU A 123 11.78 13.08 -9.81
C LEU A 123 11.14 14.15 -8.93
N PRO A 124 11.80 14.55 -7.82
CA PRO A 124 11.36 15.69 -7.05
C PRO A 124 11.26 16.95 -7.93
N PRO A 125 10.26 17.82 -7.71
CA PRO A 125 10.11 19.04 -8.48
C PRO A 125 11.27 20.01 -8.26
N LYS A 126 11.47 20.94 -9.20
CA LYS A 126 12.50 21.98 -9.10
C LYS A 126 12.32 22.78 -7.81
N GLY A 127 13.40 22.94 -7.05
CA GLY A 127 13.38 23.65 -5.77
C GLY A 127 12.99 22.78 -4.57
N TYR A 128 12.74 21.48 -4.77
CA TYR A 128 12.55 20.55 -3.66
C TYR A 128 13.78 20.55 -2.74
N GLN A 129 13.55 20.86 -1.46
CA GLN A 129 14.56 20.78 -0.41
C GLN A 129 14.22 19.61 0.49
N ARG A 130 15.13 18.64 0.57
CA ARG A 130 14.99 17.54 1.51
C ARG A 130 15.23 18.06 2.92
N VAL A 131 14.20 18.03 3.76
CA VAL A 131 14.36 18.25 5.20
C VAL A 131 14.84 16.94 5.82
N ILE A 132 16.01 16.95 6.44
CA ILE A 132 16.49 15.85 7.27
C ILE A 132 16.29 16.33 8.72
N PRO A 133 15.35 15.75 9.48
CA PRO A 133 15.22 16.09 10.89
C PRO A 133 16.55 15.81 11.59
N GLU A 134 17.06 16.77 12.37
CA GLU A 134 18.23 16.51 13.21
C GLU A 134 17.91 15.35 14.16
N PRO A 135 18.87 14.43 14.40
CA PRO A 135 18.67 13.40 15.40
C PRO A 135 18.34 14.10 16.72
N SER A 136 17.17 13.81 17.28
CA SER A 136 16.78 14.32 18.59
C SER A 136 17.77 13.77 19.61
N GLY A 137 18.83 14.53 19.88
CA GLY A 137 19.75 14.25 20.96
C GLY A 137 18.99 14.37 22.28
N LYS A 138 18.72 13.22 22.91
CA LYS A 138 18.62 13.02 24.36
C LYS A 138 18.51 11.54 24.68
#